data_AF-A0A956L2K1-F1
#
_entry.id   AF-A0A956L2K1-F1
#
_cell.length_a   1.000
_cell.length_b   1.000
_cell.length_c   1.000
_cell.angle_alpha   90.00
_cell.angle_beta   90.00
_cell.angle_gamma   90.00
#
_symmetry.space_group_name_H-M   'P 1'
#
loop_
_entity.id
_entity.type
_entity.pdbx_description
1 polymer ?
#
loop_
_entity_poly.entity_id
_entity_poly.type
_entity_poly.pdbx_seq_one_letter_code
_entity_poly.pdbx_strand_id
1 'polypeptide(L)'
;MVKVSPPTWDAGHVSGDTFTKEYESSYLLTPPEVFVADHMPDDPKWQLLDAPLSQGDFIRQPHLEPELAALDLRLVEPLRARHSVRRGDSLALRFANPHGFRITGSVRELQDHEHGQRCETSEDRTTVTCELPEAGRRAIALFGPEGVYLGRIYVDVG
;
A
#
# COMPACT_ATOMS: atom_id res chain seq x y z
N MET A 1 5.71 27.63 1.26
CA MET A 1 4.27 27.63 0.90
C MET A 1 3.58 26.72 1.89
N VAL A 2 2.66 27.24 2.71
CA VAL A 2 1.97 26.46 3.76
C VAL A 2 0.80 25.71 3.11
N LYS A 3 0.79 24.38 3.24
CA LYS A 3 -0.28 23.49 2.77
C LYS A 3 -1.38 23.47 3.84
N VAL A 4 -2.62 23.74 3.46
CA VAL A 4 -3.80 23.68 4.35
C VAL A 4 -4.65 22.50 3.88
N SER A 5 -4.65 21.39 4.63
CA SER A 5 -5.70 20.36 4.50
C SER A 5 -7.01 20.91 5.06
N PRO A 6 -8.17 20.59 4.47
CA PRO A 6 -9.45 20.93 5.07
C PRO A 6 -9.53 20.29 6.48
N PRO A 7 -9.96 21.02 7.52
CA PRO A 7 -9.98 20.52 8.92
C PRO A 7 -11.01 19.40 9.16
N THR A 8 -11.66 18.90 8.11
CA THR A 8 -12.75 17.92 8.20
C THR A 8 -12.28 16.48 8.03
N TRP A 9 -11.07 16.24 7.53
CA TRP A 9 -10.56 14.88 7.28
C TRP A 9 -9.99 14.23 8.55
N ASP A 10 -9.58 15.06 9.51
CA ASP A 10 -9.09 14.65 10.83
C ASP A 10 -10.16 14.84 11.91
N ALA A 11 -11.45 14.89 11.56
CA ALA A 11 -12.51 15.19 12.52
C ALA A 11 -13.05 13.94 13.25
N GLY A 12 -12.78 12.75 12.74
CA GLY A 12 -13.26 11.47 13.26
C GLY A 12 -13.78 10.55 12.17
N HIS A 13 -14.44 9.45 12.56
CA HIS A 13 -14.95 8.43 11.64
C HIS A 13 -16.43 8.09 11.94
N VAL A 14 -17.13 7.53 10.95
CA VAL A 14 -18.51 7.02 11.11
C VAL A 14 -18.46 5.50 11.22
N SER A 15 -19.08 4.94 12.25
CA SER A 15 -19.30 3.50 12.40
C SER A 15 -20.80 3.24 12.50
N GLY A 16 -21.37 2.61 11.47
CA GLY A 16 -22.82 2.46 11.34
C GLY A 16 -23.51 3.81 11.15
N ASP A 17 -24.40 4.17 12.06
CA ASP A 17 -25.13 5.44 12.11
C ASP A 17 -24.52 6.44 13.12
N THR A 18 -23.40 6.10 13.74
CA THR A 18 -22.77 6.90 14.79
C THR A 18 -21.49 7.54 14.30
N PHE A 19 -21.39 8.87 14.43
CA PHE A 19 -20.15 9.61 14.24
C PHE A 19 -19.35 9.65 15.54
N THR A 20 -18.12 9.15 15.50
CA THR A 20 -17.15 9.24 16.58
C THR A 20 -16.17 10.36 16.28
N LYS A 21 -16.18 11.41 17.10
CA LYS A 21 -15.21 12.50 16.99
C LYS A 21 -13.86 12.05 17.53
N GLU A 22 -12.86 12.03 16.67
CA GLU A 22 -11.48 11.68 16.99
C GLU A 22 -10.58 12.57 16.17
N TYR A 23 -9.77 13.39 16.84
CA TYR A 23 -8.84 14.28 16.15
C TYR A 23 -7.59 13.50 15.78
N GLU A 24 -7.27 13.44 14.50
CA GLU A 24 -6.01 12.90 14.01
C GLU A 24 -5.16 14.01 13.37
N SER A 25 -3.94 13.69 12.97
CA SER A 25 -3.11 14.59 12.15
C SER A 25 -2.48 13.86 10.98
N SER A 26 -3.03 12.71 10.61
CA SER A 26 -2.53 11.81 9.57
C SER A 26 -2.54 12.47 8.19
N TYR A 27 -3.43 13.46 7.98
CA TYR A 27 -3.54 14.25 6.75
C TYR A 27 -2.94 15.66 6.83
N LEU A 28 -2.38 16.05 7.99
CA LEU A 28 -1.75 17.35 8.16
C LEU A 28 -0.31 17.33 7.63
N LEU A 29 -0.06 18.13 6.58
CA LEU A 29 1.26 18.26 5.93
C LEU A 29 1.79 16.95 5.31
N THR A 30 0.92 15.98 5.08
CA THR A 30 1.22 14.72 4.40
C THR A 30 1.90 15.00 3.06
N PRO A 31 3.08 14.39 2.80
CA PRO A 31 3.79 14.59 1.54
C PRO A 31 2.91 14.22 0.35
N PRO A 32 3.05 14.91 -0.79
CA PRO A 32 2.21 14.67 -1.96
C PRO A 32 2.26 13.22 -2.46
N GLU A 33 3.41 12.55 -2.35
CA GLU A 33 3.61 11.14 -2.71
C GLU A 33 2.72 10.20 -1.89
N VAL A 34 2.44 10.58 -0.66
CA VAL A 34 1.57 9.83 0.26
C VAL A 34 0.11 10.14 -0.05
N PHE A 35 -0.20 11.39 -0.35
CA PHE A 35 -1.56 11.84 -0.64
C PHE A 35 -2.13 11.24 -1.93
N VAL A 36 -1.30 11.04 -2.96
CA VAL A 36 -1.73 10.39 -4.21
C VAL A 36 -1.84 8.87 -4.11
N ALA A 37 -1.52 8.26 -2.97
CA ALA A 37 -1.68 6.82 -2.77
C ALA A 37 -3.17 6.40 -2.74
N ASP A 38 -4.04 7.30 -2.32
CA ASP A 38 -5.47 7.06 -2.15
C ASP A 38 -6.35 8.23 -2.63
N HIS A 39 -5.81 9.45 -2.78
CA HIS A 39 -6.56 10.62 -3.24
C HIS A 39 -6.02 11.18 -4.57
N MET A 40 -6.74 10.93 -5.66
CA MET A 40 -6.45 11.53 -6.97
C MET A 40 -7.23 12.84 -7.15
N PRO A 41 -6.56 13.99 -7.32
CA PRO A 41 -7.24 15.24 -7.64
C PRO A 41 -7.70 15.29 -9.11
N ASP A 42 -8.81 15.99 -9.36
CA ASP A 42 -9.36 16.18 -10.72
C ASP A 42 -8.40 16.94 -11.65
N ASP A 43 -7.62 17.87 -11.09
CA ASP A 43 -6.59 18.62 -11.82
C ASP A 43 -5.20 18.09 -11.42
N PRO A 44 -4.42 17.51 -12.36
CA PRO A 44 -3.10 16.93 -12.09
C PRO A 44 -2.10 17.86 -11.41
N LYS A 45 -2.22 19.19 -11.59
CA LYS A 45 -1.31 20.15 -10.94
C LYS A 45 -1.39 20.11 -9.41
N TRP A 46 -2.51 19.65 -8.86
CA TRP A 46 -2.74 19.55 -7.42
C TRP A 46 -2.19 18.25 -6.80
N GLN A 47 -1.63 17.36 -7.61
CA GLN A 47 -0.86 16.23 -7.07
C GLN A 47 0.42 16.73 -6.38
N LEU A 48 0.95 17.89 -6.79
CA LEU A 48 2.17 18.50 -6.24
C LEU A 48 3.41 17.58 -6.31
N LEU A 49 3.39 16.60 -7.22
CA LEU A 49 4.53 15.74 -7.56
C LEU A 49 5.38 16.41 -8.65
N ASP A 50 6.68 16.16 -8.63
CA ASP A 50 7.59 16.56 -9.72
C ASP A 50 7.20 15.92 -11.06
N ALA A 51 6.64 14.70 -11.01
CA ALA A 51 6.07 13.98 -12.14
C ALA A 51 4.65 13.49 -11.78
N PRO A 52 3.58 14.21 -12.19
CA PRO A 52 2.21 13.81 -11.90
C PRO A 52 1.84 12.45 -12.49
N LEU A 53 1.16 11.63 -11.70
CA LEU A 53 0.55 10.38 -12.12
C LEU A 53 -0.60 10.65 -13.09
N SER A 54 -0.73 9.80 -14.11
CA SER A 54 -1.95 9.77 -14.92
C SER A 54 -3.08 9.09 -14.15
N GLN A 55 -4.34 9.39 -14.50
CA GLN A 55 -5.49 8.68 -13.94
C GLN A 55 -5.39 7.17 -14.16
N GLY A 56 -4.85 6.76 -15.32
CA GLY A 56 -4.60 5.36 -15.61
C GLY A 56 -3.56 4.74 -14.68
N ASP A 57 -2.49 5.47 -14.37
CA ASP A 57 -1.43 4.97 -13.47
C ASP A 57 -1.90 4.95 -12.01
N PHE A 58 -2.68 5.94 -11.59
CA PHE A 58 -3.35 5.95 -10.29
C PHE A 58 -4.27 4.74 -10.12
N ILE A 59 -5.15 4.44 -11.10
CA ILE A 59 -6.01 3.24 -11.06
C ILE A 59 -5.20 1.94 -11.07
N ARG A 60 -3.99 1.98 -11.65
CA ARG A 60 -3.09 0.83 -11.78
C ARG A 60 -1.97 0.85 -10.74
N GLN A 61 -2.06 1.62 -9.67
CA GLN A 61 -1.09 1.51 -8.58
C GLN A 61 -1.48 0.38 -7.62
N PRO A 62 -0.51 -0.36 -7.06
CA PRO A 62 -0.80 -1.23 -5.94
C PRO A 62 -1.48 -0.42 -4.83
N HIS A 63 -2.47 -1.00 -4.16
CA HIS A 63 -3.16 -0.35 -3.06
C HIS A 63 -2.25 -0.33 -1.83
N LEU A 64 -1.37 0.66 -1.76
CA LEU A 64 -0.44 0.88 -0.65
C LEU A 64 -1.01 1.93 0.29
N GLU A 65 -0.84 1.71 1.59
CA GLU A 65 -1.33 2.64 2.60
C GLU A 65 -0.32 3.77 2.85
N PRO A 66 -0.78 4.97 3.25
CA PRO A 66 0.07 6.10 3.62
C PRO A 66 1.25 5.77 4.56
N GLU A 67 1.04 4.82 5.47
CA GLU A 67 2.00 4.35 6.48
C GLU A 67 3.28 3.81 5.85
N LEU A 68 3.20 3.24 4.64
CA LEU A 68 4.38 2.78 3.90
C LEU A 68 5.34 3.94 3.65
N ALA A 69 4.83 5.07 3.18
CA ALA A 69 5.65 6.25 2.93
C ALA A 69 6.01 7.00 4.22
N ALA A 70 5.15 6.98 5.25
CA ALA A 70 5.48 7.54 6.57
C ALA A 70 6.69 6.86 7.23
N LEU A 71 6.96 5.60 6.87
CA LEU A 71 8.14 4.83 7.28
C LEU A 71 9.34 5.02 6.35
N ASP A 72 9.28 5.92 5.37
CA ASP A 72 10.26 6.09 4.28
C ASP A 72 10.53 4.78 3.51
N LEU A 73 9.52 3.91 3.45
CA LEU A 73 9.53 2.72 2.61
C LEU A 73 8.98 3.08 1.24
N ARG A 74 9.51 2.43 0.19
CA ARG A 74 8.97 2.57 -1.16
C ARG A 74 9.00 1.23 -1.87
N LEU A 75 7.87 0.79 -2.41
CA LEU A 75 7.82 -0.36 -3.30
C LEU A 75 8.56 -0.01 -4.61
N VAL A 76 9.67 -0.69 -4.87
CA VAL A 76 10.51 -0.54 -6.06
C VAL A 76 10.05 -1.51 -7.14
N GLU A 77 9.73 -2.75 -6.77
CA GLU A 77 9.15 -3.73 -7.66
C GLU A 77 8.09 -4.57 -6.93
N PRO A 78 6.97 -4.91 -7.57
CA PRO A 78 6.61 -4.48 -8.91
C PRO A 78 5.91 -3.11 -8.93
N LEU A 79 6.03 -2.40 -10.06
CA LEU A 79 5.45 -1.06 -10.25
C LEU A 79 4.03 -1.06 -10.84
N ARG A 80 3.42 -2.22 -11.09
CA ARG A 80 2.08 -2.32 -11.70
C ARG A 80 1.08 -2.86 -10.66
N ALA A 81 -0.20 -2.49 -10.77
CA ALA A 81 -1.24 -3.00 -9.86
C ALA A 81 -1.55 -4.48 -10.06
N ARG A 82 -1.40 -4.99 -11.28
CA ARG A 82 -1.83 -6.34 -11.64
C ARG A 82 -0.69 -7.15 -12.20
N HIS A 83 -0.38 -8.23 -11.49
CA HIS A 83 0.65 -9.19 -11.85
C HIS A 83 0.01 -10.51 -12.25
N SER A 84 0.46 -11.06 -13.38
CA SER A 84 0.10 -12.42 -13.75
C SER A 84 1.31 -13.32 -13.52
N VAL A 85 1.13 -14.34 -12.70
CA VAL A 85 2.18 -15.29 -12.30
C VAL A 85 1.67 -16.70 -12.58
N ARG A 86 2.54 -17.64 -12.95
CA ARG A 86 2.12 -19.04 -13.16
C ARG A 86 1.93 -19.71 -11.81
N ARG A 87 0.97 -20.62 -11.72
CA ARG A 87 0.83 -21.48 -10.53
C ARG A 87 2.15 -22.17 -10.18
N GLY A 88 2.57 -22.03 -8.92
CA GLY A 88 3.81 -22.60 -8.39
C GLY A 88 5.04 -21.70 -8.53
N ASP A 89 4.94 -20.57 -9.25
CA ASP A 89 5.99 -19.56 -9.25
C ASP A 89 5.90 -18.69 -7.99
N SER A 90 6.96 -17.94 -7.72
CA SER A 90 7.01 -16.93 -6.65
C SER A 90 7.01 -15.51 -7.21
N LEU A 91 6.47 -14.57 -6.45
CA LEU A 91 6.54 -13.15 -6.71
C LEU A 91 7.44 -12.47 -5.68
N ALA A 92 8.48 -11.80 -6.16
CA ALA A 92 9.36 -10.98 -5.33
C ALA A 92 8.89 -9.52 -5.33
N LEU A 93 8.70 -8.98 -4.13
CA LEU A 93 8.38 -7.59 -3.86
C LEU A 93 9.62 -6.91 -3.29
N ARG A 94 10.15 -5.91 -3.99
CA ARG A 94 11.37 -5.21 -3.61
C ARG A 94 11.05 -3.82 -3.12
N PHE A 95 11.71 -3.41 -2.04
CA PHE A 95 11.50 -2.16 -1.34
C PHE A 95 12.80 -1.38 -1.22
N ALA A 96 12.72 -0.06 -1.39
CA ALA A 96 13.70 0.84 -0.80
C ALA A 96 13.37 0.91 0.69
N ASN A 97 14.34 0.52 1.53
CA ASN A 97 14.16 0.40 2.98
C ASN A 97 15.39 0.99 3.69
N PRO A 98 15.54 2.33 3.68
CA PRO A 98 16.73 3.02 4.20
C PRO A 98 16.93 2.83 5.71
N HIS A 99 15.86 2.57 6.45
CA HIS A 99 15.88 2.37 7.90
C HIS A 99 15.92 0.90 8.31
N GLY A 100 15.92 -0.05 7.36
CA GLY A 100 16.00 -1.48 7.64
C GLY A 100 14.80 -2.02 8.44
N PHE A 101 13.61 -1.45 8.26
CA PHE A 101 12.40 -1.93 8.91
C PHE A 101 12.08 -3.38 8.50
N ARG A 102 11.50 -4.15 9.40
CA ARG A 102 11.02 -5.49 9.05
C ARG A 102 9.70 -5.36 8.29
N ILE A 103 9.70 -5.82 7.04
CA ILE A 103 8.51 -5.93 6.20
C ILE A 103 8.12 -7.40 6.14
N THR A 104 6.84 -7.71 6.30
CA THR A 104 6.32 -9.08 6.21
C THR A 104 5.19 -9.13 5.21
N GLY A 105 5.05 -10.25 4.52
CA GLY A 105 3.98 -10.49 3.57
C GLY A 105 3.15 -11.72 3.94
N SER A 106 1.89 -11.71 3.55
CA SER A 106 1.04 -12.90 3.56
C SER A 106 0.18 -12.97 2.31
N VAL A 107 0.17 -14.13 1.65
CA VAL A 107 -0.73 -14.43 0.52
C VAL A 107 -2.08 -14.83 1.09
N ARG A 108 -3.15 -14.17 0.64
CA ARG A 108 -4.52 -14.38 1.09
C ARG A 108 -5.48 -14.47 -0.08
N GLU A 109 -6.64 -15.08 0.16
CA GLU A 109 -7.79 -14.94 -0.73
C GLU A 109 -8.43 -13.57 -0.59
N LEU A 110 -9.16 -13.14 -1.61
CA LEU A 110 -9.84 -11.84 -1.57
C LEU A 110 -10.97 -11.77 -0.54
N GLN A 111 -11.50 -12.92 -0.11
CA GLN A 111 -12.64 -13.04 0.79
C GLN A 111 -12.26 -13.60 2.17
N ASP A 112 -11.05 -14.17 2.33
CA ASP A 112 -10.58 -14.74 3.59
C ASP A 112 -9.46 -13.87 4.16
N HIS A 113 -9.74 -13.26 5.31
CA HIS A 113 -8.79 -12.42 6.05
C HIS A 113 -8.06 -13.18 7.16
N GLU A 114 -8.48 -14.40 7.52
CA GLU A 114 -7.96 -15.12 8.68
C GLU A 114 -6.81 -16.06 8.34
N HIS A 115 -6.83 -16.69 7.15
CA HIS A 115 -5.80 -17.66 6.75
C HIS A 115 -4.94 -17.11 5.62
N GLY A 116 -3.67 -16.85 5.92
CA GLY A 116 -2.70 -16.39 4.93
C GLY A 116 -1.39 -17.17 4.98
N GLN A 117 -0.90 -17.61 3.81
CA GLN A 117 0.44 -18.19 3.69
C GLN A 117 1.49 -17.10 3.87
N ARG A 118 2.42 -17.29 4.80
CA ARG A 118 3.47 -16.31 5.08
C ARG A 118 4.48 -16.26 3.94
N CYS A 119 4.84 -15.05 3.52
CA CYS A 119 5.93 -14.82 2.58
C CYS A 119 7.28 -14.80 3.29
N GLU A 120 8.34 -15.12 2.57
CA GLU A 120 9.71 -15.04 3.06
C GLU A 120 10.23 -13.61 2.93
N THR A 121 11.05 -13.17 3.88
CA THR A 121 11.68 -11.85 3.85
C THR A 121 13.18 -12.05 3.84
N SER A 122 13.87 -11.37 2.92
CA SER A 122 15.33 -11.42 2.80
C SER A 122 16.02 -10.89 4.05
N GLU A 123 17.25 -11.35 4.30
CA GLU A 123 18.06 -10.91 5.45
C GLU A 123 18.35 -9.41 5.44
N ASP A 124 18.55 -8.84 4.24
CA ASP A 124 18.74 -7.40 4.02
C ASP A 124 17.44 -6.58 4.16
N ARG A 125 16.29 -7.25 4.36
CA ARG A 125 14.95 -6.67 4.55
C ARG A 125 14.48 -5.80 3.39
N THR A 126 15.05 -5.98 2.20
CA THR A 126 14.64 -5.25 0.99
C THR A 126 13.69 -6.04 0.12
N THR A 127 13.56 -7.35 0.34
CA THR A 127 12.79 -8.24 -0.55
C THR A 127 11.82 -9.10 0.25
N VAL A 128 10.56 -9.15 -0.18
CA VAL A 128 9.53 -10.08 0.30
C VAL A 128 9.15 -11.01 -0.84
N THR A 129 9.39 -12.30 -0.69
CA THR A 129 9.12 -13.34 -1.70
C THR A 129 7.92 -14.16 -1.28
N CYS A 130 6.87 -14.16 -2.11
CA CYS A 130 5.64 -14.89 -1.86
C CYS A 130 5.46 -16.00 -2.88
N GLU A 131 5.36 -17.24 -2.43
CA GLU A 131 4.99 -18.36 -3.29
C GLU A 131 3.49 -18.35 -3.59
N LEU A 132 3.13 -18.69 -4.82
CA LEU A 132 1.75 -18.67 -5.30
C LEU A 132 1.35 -20.07 -5.79
N PRO A 133 1.11 -21.03 -4.87
CA PRO A 133 0.89 -22.44 -5.22
C PRO A 133 -0.50 -22.70 -5.81
N GLU A 134 -1.46 -21.84 -5.55
CA GLU A 134 -2.85 -22.02 -5.95
C GLU A 134 -3.26 -21.01 -7.03
N ALA A 135 -3.92 -21.51 -8.07
CA ALA A 135 -4.47 -20.68 -9.13
C ALA A 135 -5.62 -19.78 -8.61
N GLY A 136 -5.92 -18.73 -9.37
CA GLY A 136 -6.98 -17.77 -9.07
C GLY A 136 -6.46 -16.41 -8.60
N ARG A 137 -7.39 -15.54 -8.22
CA ARG A 137 -7.07 -14.20 -7.74
C ARG A 137 -6.63 -14.25 -6.29
N ARG A 138 -5.44 -13.72 -6.02
CA ARG A 138 -4.85 -13.63 -4.68
C ARG A 138 -4.50 -12.19 -4.36
N ALA A 139 -4.39 -11.90 -3.07
CA ALA A 139 -3.82 -10.65 -2.59
C ALA A 139 -2.62 -10.95 -1.67
N ILE A 140 -1.54 -10.21 -1.84
CA ILE A 140 -0.42 -10.20 -0.90
C ILE A 140 -0.64 -9.01 0.03
N ALA A 141 -0.98 -9.28 1.28
CA ALA A 141 -1.07 -8.25 2.32
C ALA A 141 0.32 -8.01 2.93
N LEU A 142 0.70 -6.73 3.02
CA LEU A 142 2.00 -6.27 3.50
C LEU A 142 1.86 -5.62 4.87
N PHE A 143 2.83 -5.90 5.74
CA PHE A 143 2.87 -5.35 7.09
C PHE A 143 4.28 -4.91 7.46
N GLY A 144 4.38 -3.77 8.13
CA GLY A 144 5.61 -3.18 8.62
C GLY A 144 5.93 -3.56 10.07
N PRO A 145 6.77 -2.75 10.75
CA PRO A 145 7.02 -2.89 12.18
C PRO A 145 5.73 -2.89 12.99
N GLU A 146 5.71 -3.65 14.09
CA GLU A 146 4.57 -3.71 15.03
C GLU A 146 3.23 -4.13 14.40
N GLY A 147 3.24 -4.67 13.18
CA GLY A 147 2.04 -5.13 12.49
C GLY A 147 1.27 -4.03 11.76
N VAL A 148 1.86 -2.84 11.58
CA VAL A 148 1.26 -1.75 10.79
C VAL A 148 0.95 -2.26 9.38
N TYR A 149 -0.29 -2.08 8.93
CA TYR A 149 -0.70 -2.48 7.59
C TYR A 149 -0.12 -1.49 6.56
N LEU A 150 0.59 -2.02 5.55
CA LEU A 150 1.25 -1.20 4.52
C LEU A 150 0.52 -1.27 3.17
N GLY A 151 -0.54 -2.08 3.08
CA GLY A 151 -1.35 -2.25 1.89
C GLY A 151 -1.32 -3.67 1.31
N ARG A 152 -1.78 -3.78 0.07
CA ARG A 152 -1.93 -5.05 -0.64
C ARG A 152 -1.60 -4.97 -2.12
N ILE A 153 -1.15 -6.10 -2.65
CA ILE A 153 -0.85 -6.29 -4.07
C ILE A 153 -1.72 -7.41 -4.63
N TYR A 154 -2.44 -7.13 -5.71
CA TYR A 154 -3.32 -8.11 -6.36
C TYR A 154 -2.55 -8.91 -7.42
N VAL A 155 -2.72 -10.22 -7.40
CA VAL A 155 -2.04 -11.15 -8.30
C VAL A 155 -3.04 -12.12 -8.92
N ASP A 156 -3.04 -12.22 -10.24
CA ASP A 156 -3.75 -13.24 -11.00
C ASP A 156 -2.82 -14.45 -11.20
N VAL A 157 -3.12 -15.57 -10.55
CA VAL A 157 -2.33 -16.80 -10.70
C VAL A 157 -2.99 -17.71 -11.74
N GLY A 158 -2.27 -18.00 -12.82
CA GLY A 158 -2.73 -18.80 -13.97
C GLY A 158 -2.60 -20.30 -13.78
#